data_AF-A0A9K3GN93-F1
#
_entry.id   AF-A0A9K3GN93-F1
#
_cell.length_a   1.000
_cell.length_b   1.000
_cell.length_c   1.000
_cell.angle_alpha   90.00
_cell.angle_beta   90.00
_cell.angle_gamma   90.00
#
_symmetry.space_group_name_H-M   'P 1'
#
loop_
_entity.id
_entity.type
_entity.pdbx_description
1 polymer ?
#
loop_
_entity_poly.entity_id
_entity_poly.type
_entity_poly.pdbx_seq_one_letter_code
_entity_poly.pdbx_strand_id
1 'polypeptide(L)'
;DVKRLLDGGAAKDQLTHDDDMGLIAQLGGGFDTGPLTKGHAWTGKAKEGDVIVTRGRKMKTTKLDNLLRRFQHTEALRMAIDMDHATLSACLGEVEQRGEGAWRMALACLSQAELAGIVTCTARCLSRPLIAPPLLRASTEIVSLCNGGGAEAEAEGDDDQIDPWGKGSEPGHVLRGALAELRSKLVKEVETGRELTHIQGMVRGLVEGSV
;
A
#
# COMPACT_ATOMS: atom_id res chain seq x y z
N ASP A 1 9.82 -26.86 -45.55
CA ASP A 1 10.49 -25.63 -45.09
C ASP A 1 9.46 -24.74 -44.42
N VAL A 2 9.47 -24.40 -43.13
CA VAL A 2 10.57 -24.17 -42.19
C VAL A 2 10.14 -24.75 -40.83
N LYS A 3 10.56 -25.99 -40.59
CA LYS A 3 10.63 -26.64 -39.28
C LYS A 3 12.09 -26.50 -38.85
N ARG A 4 12.45 -25.36 -38.27
CA ARG A 4 13.79 -25.04 -37.70
C ARG A 4 13.73 -23.62 -37.13
N LEU A 5 13.31 -23.47 -35.88
CA LEU A 5 13.66 -22.34 -35.00
C LEU A 5 13.54 -22.74 -33.52
N LEU A 6 13.66 -24.05 -33.26
CA LEU A 6 14.01 -24.63 -31.97
C LEU A 6 15.30 -25.41 -32.24
N ASP A 7 16.31 -25.14 -31.41
CA ASP A 7 17.66 -25.74 -31.31
C ASP A 7 18.79 -24.80 -31.69
N GLY A 8 19.36 -24.16 -30.67
CA GLY A 8 20.55 -23.32 -30.83
C GLY A 8 21.06 -22.69 -29.54
N GLY A 9 21.60 -23.52 -28.64
CA GLY A 9 22.81 -23.15 -27.90
C GLY A 9 22.63 -22.43 -26.56
N ALA A 10 22.78 -23.22 -25.49
CA ALA A 10 23.03 -22.76 -24.14
C ALA A 10 24.31 -21.93 -24.02
N ALA A 11 24.23 -20.80 -23.33
CA ALA A 11 25.32 -20.24 -22.54
C ALA A 11 24.72 -19.67 -21.25
N LYS A 12 25.18 -20.22 -20.12
CA LYS A 12 24.98 -19.70 -18.78
C LYS A 12 25.54 -18.30 -18.71
N ASP A 13 24.76 -17.33 -18.25
CA ASP A 13 25.29 -16.19 -17.52
C ASP A 13 24.43 -15.95 -16.27
N GLN A 14 25.08 -16.24 -15.13
CA GLN A 14 24.66 -15.81 -13.82
C GLN A 14 24.83 -14.30 -13.77
N LEU A 15 23.73 -13.55 -13.70
CA LEU A 15 23.79 -12.15 -13.29
C LEU A 15 23.35 -12.07 -11.82
N THR A 16 24.29 -12.40 -10.94
CA THR A 16 24.30 -11.87 -9.57
C THR A 16 24.69 -10.40 -9.68
N HIS A 17 23.75 -9.50 -9.42
CA HIS A 17 24.07 -8.13 -9.06
C HIS A 17 23.41 -7.82 -7.71
N ASP A 18 24.01 -8.39 -6.67
CA ASP A 18 24.36 -7.61 -5.50
C ASP A 18 25.41 -6.57 -5.94
N ASP A 19 25.28 -5.34 -5.45
CA ASP A 19 26.33 -4.31 -5.28
C ASP A 19 25.75 -2.92 -5.59
N ASP A 20 25.12 -2.33 -4.57
CA ASP A 20 25.13 -0.87 -4.42
C ASP A 20 25.25 -0.52 -2.93
N MET A 21 26.38 -0.98 -2.37
CA MET A 21 26.88 -0.58 -1.06
C MET A 21 28.38 -0.35 -1.19
N GLY A 22 28.80 0.90 -1.08
CA GLY A 22 30.17 1.22 -0.67
C GLY A 22 31.01 1.96 -1.70
N LEU A 23 30.78 3.26 -1.83
CA LEU A 23 31.79 4.18 -2.36
C LEU A 23 32.11 5.24 -1.31
N ILE A 24 32.84 4.83 -0.27
CA ILE A 24 33.75 5.73 0.47
C ILE A 24 34.97 4.92 0.91
N ALA A 25 36.04 4.97 0.13
CA ALA A 25 37.40 4.92 0.66
C ALA A 25 38.40 5.28 -0.44
N GLN A 26 38.90 6.51 -0.42
CA GLN A 26 40.28 6.76 -0.85
C GLN A 26 40.76 8.10 -0.31
N LEU A 27 41.27 8.11 0.92
CA LEU A 27 42.41 8.93 1.30
C LEU A 27 43.27 8.13 2.28
N GLY A 28 44.55 8.03 1.91
CA GLY A 28 45.51 7.08 2.45
C GLY A 28 45.91 7.31 3.90
N GLY A 29 46.24 6.21 4.55
CA GLY A 29 46.86 6.13 5.86
C GLY A 29 46.79 4.67 6.30
N GLY A 30 47.94 3.98 6.35
CA GLY A 30 48.03 2.54 6.56
C GLY A 30 47.21 2.07 7.77
N PHE A 31 46.33 1.10 7.55
CA PHE A 31 45.50 0.50 8.59
C PHE A 31 45.96 -0.94 8.79
N ASP A 32 46.70 -1.17 9.88
CA ASP A 32 47.06 -2.49 10.39
C ASP A 32 45.77 -3.22 10.81
N THR A 33 45.42 -4.31 10.12
CA THR A 33 44.24 -5.13 10.40
C THR A 33 44.56 -6.20 11.45
N GLY A 34 44.81 -5.78 12.69
CA GLY A 34 44.82 -6.67 13.84
C GLY A 34 43.40 -7.02 14.32
N PRO A 35 43.15 -8.22 14.89
CA PRO A 35 41.83 -8.62 15.34
C PRO A 35 41.37 -7.79 16.56
N LEU A 36 40.14 -7.26 16.46
CA LEU A 36 39.45 -6.47 17.47
C LEU A 36 39.30 -7.24 18.79
N THR A 37 40.23 -7.03 19.72
CA THR A 37 40.07 -7.41 21.12
C THR A 37 39.28 -6.35 21.88
N LYS A 38 38.48 -6.82 22.83
CA LYS A 38 37.51 -6.04 23.61
C LYS A 38 38.17 -4.86 24.33
N GLY A 39 37.55 -3.69 24.18
CA GLY A 39 37.43 -2.69 25.24
C GLY A 39 38.65 -1.81 25.48
N HIS A 40 38.85 -0.81 24.62
CA HIS A 40 39.46 0.45 25.04
C HIS A 40 38.44 1.56 24.83
N ALA A 41 38.00 2.16 25.94
CA ALA A 41 37.23 3.39 25.91
C ALA A 41 38.13 4.48 25.33
N TRP A 42 37.81 4.95 24.13
CA TRP A 42 38.44 6.12 23.53
C TRP A 42 38.21 7.33 24.46
N THR A 43 39.27 7.84 25.07
CA THR A 43 39.25 9.03 25.93
C THR A 43 39.69 10.31 25.20
N GLY A 44 39.88 10.24 23.88
CA GLY A 44 40.19 11.40 23.05
C GLY A 44 38.96 12.27 22.82
N LYS A 45 39.03 13.55 23.20
CA LYS A 45 38.02 14.55 22.80
C LYS A 45 38.04 14.68 21.28
N ALA A 46 36.91 14.40 20.63
CA ALA A 46 36.74 14.58 19.18
C ALA A 46 37.13 16.01 18.79
N LYS A 47 37.93 16.16 17.74
CA LYS A 47 38.33 17.47 17.22
C LYS A 47 37.32 17.94 16.18
N GLU A 48 37.27 19.25 15.98
CA GLU A 48 36.44 19.88 14.95
C GLU A 48 36.83 19.33 13.57
N GLY A 49 35.96 18.51 12.97
CA GLY A 49 36.21 17.75 11.74
C GLY A 49 36.05 16.23 11.86
N ASP A 50 35.99 15.68 13.08
CA ASP A 50 35.71 14.25 13.27
C ASP A 50 34.22 13.95 13.01
N VAL A 51 33.93 13.22 11.94
CA VAL A 51 32.60 12.62 11.73
C VAL A 51 32.43 11.48 12.74
N ILE A 52 31.78 11.78 13.86
CA ILE A 52 31.40 10.76 14.83
C ILE A 52 30.27 9.93 14.20
N VAL A 53 30.62 8.79 13.60
CA VAL A 53 29.63 7.74 13.27
C VAL A 53 29.17 7.12 14.59
N THR A 54 28.20 7.77 15.23
CA THR A 54 27.53 7.19 16.41
C THR A 54 26.91 5.86 15.99
N ARG A 55 27.22 4.79 16.73
CA ARG A 55 26.66 3.44 16.54
C ARG A 55 25.19 3.53 16.09
N GLY A 56 24.92 3.15 14.85
CA GLY A 56 23.58 3.20 14.28
C GLY A 56 22.60 2.45 15.18
N ARG A 57 21.56 3.13 15.67
CA ARG A 57 20.49 2.45 16.39
C ARG A 57 19.78 1.54 15.40
N LYS A 58 19.80 0.22 15.64
CA LYS A 58 18.95 -0.72 14.88
C LYS A 58 17.50 -0.31 15.09
N MET A 59 16.86 0.22 14.05
CA MET A 59 15.46 0.58 14.08
C MET A 59 14.64 -0.70 14.26
N LYS A 60 13.79 -0.76 15.28
CA LYS A 60 12.92 -1.91 15.51
C LYS A 60 11.84 -1.88 14.43
N THR A 61 11.83 -2.87 13.54
CA THR A 61 10.73 -3.03 12.59
C THR A 61 9.49 -3.52 13.31
N THR A 62 8.35 -2.89 13.02
CA THR A 62 7.08 -3.36 13.58
C THR A 62 6.66 -4.68 12.92
N LYS A 63 5.72 -5.39 13.55
CA LYS A 63 5.18 -6.63 12.94
C LYS A 63 4.54 -6.32 11.59
N LEU A 64 3.82 -5.20 11.48
CA LEU A 64 3.23 -4.72 10.24
C LEU A 64 4.29 -4.49 9.15
N ASP A 65 5.37 -3.79 9.47
CA ASP A 65 6.47 -3.55 8.52
C ASP A 65 7.07 -4.85 7.99
N ASN A 66 7.21 -5.86 8.87
CA ASN A 66 7.73 -7.16 8.47
C ASN A 66 6.78 -7.92 7.53
N LEU A 67 5.46 -7.78 7.71
CA LEU A 67 4.46 -8.38 6.81
C LEU A 67 4.50 -7.71 5.43
N LEU A 68 4.54 -6.37 5.40
CA LEU A 68 4.61 -5.59 4.16
C LEU A 68 5.89 -5.90 3.37
N ARG A 69 7.05 -5.99 4.04
CA ARG A 69 8.32 -6.36 3.40
C ARG A 69 8.34 -7.79 2.84
N ARG A 70 7.49 -8.68 3.39
CA ARG A 70 7.36 -10.08 2.94
C ARG A 70 6.22 -10.27 1.94
N PHE A 71 5.62 -9.19 1.43
CA PHE A 71 4.48 -9.24 0.51
C PHE A 71 3.26 -9.97 1.07
N GLN A 72 3.14 -10.05 2.40
CA GLN A 72 2.00 -10.65 3.09
C GLN A 72 0.89 -9.61 3.27
N HIS A 73 0.40 -9.06 2.15
CA HIS A 73 -0.50 -7.91 2.13
C HIS A 73 -1.85 -8.17 2.80
N THR A 74 -2.43 -9.35 2.64
CA THR A 74 -3.68 -9.72 3.33
C THR A 74 -3.53 -9.66 4.85
N GLU A 75 -2.49 -10.28 5.40
CA GLU A 75 -2.25 -10.28 6.86
C GLU A 75 -1.90 -8.88 7.38
N ALA A 76 -1.16 -8.11 6.58
CA ALA A 76 -0.88 -6.70 6.88
C ALA A 76 -2.17 -5.89 6.97
N LEU A 77 -3.10 -6.06 6.02
CA LEU A 77 -4.39 -5.39 6.03
C LEU A 77 -5.26 -5.82 7.21
N ARG A 78 -5.35 -7.12 7.52
CA ARG A 78 -6.08 -7.60 8.70
C ARG A 78 -5.60 -6.92 9.98
N MET A 79 -4.28 -6.83 10.14
CA MET A 79 -3.70 -6.13 11.28
C MET A 79 -4.00 -4.62 11.25
N ALA A 80 -3.92 -3.99 10.08
CA ALA A 80 -4.10 -2.55 9.95
C ALA A 80 -5.56 -2.10 10.12
N ILE A 81 -6.55 -2.97 9.84
CA ILE A 81 -7.98 -2.66 10.03
C ILE A 81 -8.30 -2.32 11.49
N ASP A 82 -7.68 -3.02 12.43
CA ASP A 82 -7.88 -2.83 13.87
C ASP A 82 -6.97 -1.73 14.48
N MET A 83 -6.10 -1.13 13.66
CA MET A 83 -5.22 -0.03 14.06
C MET A 83 -5.88 1.34 13.80
N ASP A 84 -5.08 2.40 13.77
CA ASP A 84 -5.56 3.72 13.41
C ASP A 84 -5.75 3.89 11.90
N HIS A 85 -6.59 4.86 11.52
CA HIS A 85 -6.94 5.13 10.12
C HIS A 85 -5.75 5.55 9.25
N ALA A 86 -4.73 6.19 9.82
CA ALA A 86 -3.54 6.58 9.06
C ALA A 86 -2.67 5.36 8.75
N THR A 87 -2.51 4.44 9.70
CA THR A 87 -1.82 3.17 9.47
C THR A 87 -2.52 2.31 8.42
N LEU A 88 -3.85 2.20 8.46
CA LEU A 88 -4.60 1.50 7.41
C LEU A 88 -4.41 2.14 6.03
N SER A 89 -4.51 3.46 5.95
CA SER A 89 -4.29 4.20 4.69
C SER A 89 -2.87 4.03 4.16
N ALA A 90 -1.85 4.08 5.02
CA ALA A 90 -0.46 3.82 4.63
C ALA A 90 -0.26 2.38 4.14
N CYS A 91 -0.83 1.39 4.83
CA CYS A 91 -0.79 -0.01 4.42
C CYS A 91 -1.45 -0.22 3.04
N LEU A 92 -2.57 0.45 2.77
CA LEU A 92 -3.24 0.41 1.47
C LEU A 92 -2.43 1.12 0.39
N GLY A 93 -1.75 2.22 0.71
CA GLY A 93 -0.82 2.89 -0.22
C GLY A 93 0.34 1.99 -0.63
N GLU A 94 0.86 1.16 0.28
CA GLU A 94 1.89 0.16 -0.04
C GLU A 94 1.34 -0.93 -0.97
N VAL A 95 0.07 -1.34 -0.83
CA VAL A 95 -0.58 -2.27 -1.77
C VAL A 95 -0.73 -1.61 -3.14
N GLU A 96 -1.13 -0.34 -3.18
CA GLU A 96 -1.33 0.43 -4.41
C GLU A 96 -0.05 0.51 -5.25
N GLN A 97 1.09 0.78 -4.62
CA GLN A 97 2.39 0.84 -5.30
C GLN A 97 2.81 -0.47 -5.96
N ARG A 98 2.23 -1.61 -5.56
CA ARG A 98 2.51 -2.93 -6.14
C ARG A 98 1.62 -3.26 -7.35
N GLY A 99 0.62 -2.44 -7.64
CA GLY A 99 -0.24 -2.56 -8.82
C GLY A 99 -1.51 -3.39 -8.62
N GLU A 100 -2.30 -3.52 -9.69
CA GLU A 100 -3.65 -4.10 -9.66
C GLU A 100 -3.70 -5.55 -9.18
N GLY A 101 -2.69 -6.36 -9.51
CA GLY A 101 -2.60 -7.75 -9.03
C GLY A 101 -2.52 -7.85 -7.50
N ALA A 102 -1.84 -6.91 -6.85
CA ALA A 102 -1.69 -6.89 -5.40
C ALA A 102 -3.01 -6.56 -4.70
N TRP A 103 -3.82 -5.65 -5.26
CA TRP A 103 -5.15 -5.34 -4.75
C TRP A 103 -6.06 -6.55 -4.69
N ARG A 104 -6.17 -7.27 -5.82
CA ARG A 104 -7.02 -8.46 -5.92
C ARG A 104 -6.58 -9.51 -4.90
N MET A 105 -5.29 -9.80 -4.82
CA MET A 105 -4.77 -10.77 -3.86
C MET A 105 -4.96 -10.35 -2.39
N ALA A 106 -4.73 -9.07 -2.09
CA ALA A 106 -4.81 -8.58 -0.72
C ALA A 106 -6.27 -8.58 -0.20
N LEU A 107 -7.22 -8.16 -1.04
CA LEU A 107 -8.62 -7.99 -0.66
C LEU A 107 -9.48 -9.27 -0.82
N ALA A 108 -9.20 -10.13 -1.81
CA ALA A 108 -10.04 -11.30 -2.09
C ALA A 108 -10.08 -12.32 -0.94
N CYS A 109 -9.05 -12.34 -0.09
CA CYS A 109 -8.96 -13.23 1.07
C CYS A 109 -9.48 -12.62 2.37
N LEU A 110 -10.01 -11.40 2.34
CA LEU A 110 -10.65 -10.76 3.49
C LEU A 110 -12.12 -11.17 3.61
N SER A 111 -12.57 -11.33 4.84
CA SER A 111 -13.98 -11.53 5.17
C SER A 111 -14.81 -10.28 4.86
N GLN A 112 -16.11 -10.43 4.68
CA GLN A 112 -16.98 -9.28 4.43
C GLN A 112 -16.99 -8.27 5.58
N ALA A 113 -16.81 -8.73 6.82
CA ALA A 113 -16.70 -7.85 7.98
C ALA A 113 -15.42 -6.99 7.90
N GLU A 114 -14.30 -7.58 7.50
CA GLU A 114 -13.04 -6.86 7.28
C GLU A 114 -13.16 -5.85 6.13
N LEU A 115 -13.75 -6.26 5.00
CA LEU A 115 -14.02 -5.36 3.88
C LEU A 115 -14.96 -4.22 4.28
N ALA A 116 -16.00 -4.51 5.07
CA ALA A 116 -16.90 -3.50 5.61
C ALA A 116 -16.19 -2.54 6.57
N GLY A 117 -15.22 -3.04 7.34
CA GLY A 117 -14.34 -2.23 8.19
C GLY A 117 -13.54 -1.21 7.38
N ILE A 118 -12.95 -1.63 6.26
CA ILE A 118 -12.23 -0.74 5.33
C ILE A 118 -13.19 0.33 4.78
N VAL A 119 -14.36 -0.07 4.26
CA VAL A 119 -15.35 0.85 3.68
C VAL A 119 -15.85 1.86 4.73
N THR A 120 -16.11 1.40 5.95
CA THR A 120 -16.51 2.24 7.08
C THR A 120 -15.41 3.24 7.45
N CYS A 121 -14.15 2.81 7.43
CA CYS A 121 -13.00 3.69 7.62
C CYS A 121 -12.95 4.78 6.53
N THR A 122 -13.13 4.41 5.26
CA THR A 122 -13.22 5.35 4.14
C THR A 122 -14.29 6.41 4.41
N ALA A 123 -15.50 5.97 4.78
CA ALA A 123 -16.63 6.84 5.07
C ALA A 123 -16.38 7.82 6.23
N ARG A 124 -15.48 7.49 7.17
CA ARG A 124 -15.07 8.39 8.26
C ARG A 124 -13.95 9.35 7.87
N CYS A 125 -13.15 8.99 6.88
CA CYS A 125 -11.96 9.73 6.50
C CYS A 125 -12.09 10.51 5.18
N LEU A 126 -13.28 10.55 4.55
CA LEU A 126 -13.50 11.22 3.26
C LEU A 126 -13.02 12.68 3.24
N SER A 127 -13.24 13.42 4.31
CA SER A 127 -12.84 14.84 4.44
C SER A 127 -11.34 15.03 4.74
N ARG A 128 -10.56 13.94 4.85
CA ARG A 128 -9.12 13.97 5.18
C ARG A 128 -8.29 13.71 3.91
N PRO A 129 -7.81 14.75 3.21
CA PRO A 129 -7.24 14.62 1.86
C PRO A 129 -5.97 13.76 1.77
N LEU A 130 -5.22 13.64 2.87
CA LEU A 130 -4.00 12.82 2.91
C LEU A 130 -4.28 11.32 3.16
N ILE A 131 -5.47 10.98 3.65
CA ILE A 131 -5.81 9.62 4.10
C ILE A 131 -6.89 9.00 3.21
N ALA A 132 -7.80 9.82 2.70
CA ALA A 132 -8.91 9.40 1.85
C ALA A 132 -8.50 8.69 0.56
N PRO A 133 -7.45 9.09 -0.20
CA PRO A 133 -7.22 8.54 -1.52
C PRO A 133 -6.95 7.02 -1.55
N PRO A 134 -6.04 6.46 -0.74
CA PRO A 134 -5.83 5.00 -0.70
C PRO A 134 -7.08 4.23 -0.23
N LEU A 135 -7.84 4.81 0.71
CA LEU A 135 -9.09 4.22 1.21
C LEU A 135 -10.20 4.21 0.16
N LEU A 136 -10.33 5.30 -0.61
CA LEU A 136 -11.25 5.39 -1.74
C LEU A 136 -10.88 4.39 -2.82
N ARG A 137 -9.58 4.27 -3.17
CA ARG A 137 -9.12 3.26 -4.12
C ARG A 137 -9.46 1.85 -3.64
N ALA A 138 -9.16 1.53 -2.39
CA ALA A 138 -9.55 0.24 -1.79
C ALA A 138 -11.06 -0.02 -1.91
N SER A 139 -11.87 1.00 -1.65
CA SER A 139 -13.33 0.88 -1.72
C SER A 139 -13.82 0.65 -3.16
N THR A 140 -13.16 1.24 -4.16
CA THR A 140 -13.45 0.93 -5.58
C THR A 140 -13.09 -0.51 -5.95
N GLU A 141 -11.95 -1.02 -5.46
CA GLU A 141 -11.55 -2.42 -5.69
C GLU A 141 -12.51 -3.40 -5.02
N ILE A 142 -12.99 -3.09 -3.81
CA ILE A 142 -14.01 -3.89 -3.10
C ILE A 142 -15.29 -3.96 -3.91
N VAL A 143 -15.75 -2.83 -4.46
CA VAL A 143 -16.94 -2.81 -5.34
C VAL A 143 -16.72 -3.64 -6.60
N SER A 144 -15.54 -3.53 -7.23
CA SER A 144 -15.18 -4.35 -8.39
C SER A 144 -15.17 -5.85 -8.06
N LEU A 145 -14.66 -6.25 -6.88
CA LEU A 145 -14.69 -7.64 -6.43
C LEU A 145 -16.12 -8.14 -6.20
N CYS A 146 -16.99 -7.31 -5.62
CA CYS A 146 -18.40 -7.66 -5.42
C CYS A 146 -19.17 -7.79 -6.75
N ASN A 147 -18.82 -6.99 -7.76
CA ASN A 147 -19.47 -7.02 -9.07
C ASN A 147 -18.86 -8.06 -10.03
N GLY A 148 -17.59 -8.43 -9.83
CA GLY A 148 -16.81 -9.31 -10.70
C GLY A 148 -17.08 -10.81 -10.53
N GLY A 149 -17.88 -11.22 -9.54
CA GLY A 149 -18.27 -12.62 -9.31
C GLY A 149 -19.21 -13.23 -10.36
N GLY A 150 -19.36 -12.63 -11.54
CA GLY A 150 -20.29 -13.08 -12.58
C GLY A 150 -19.77 -13.04 -14.02
N ALA A 151 -18.47 -12.78 -14.25
CA ALA A 151 -17.95 -12.58 -15.61
C ALA A 151 -17.07 -13.71 -16.17
N GLU A 152 -16.85 -14.80 -15.43
CA GLU A 152 -16.11 -16.00 -15.93
C GLU A 152 -16.82 -17.32 -15.57
N ALA A 153 -18.16 -17.31 -15.57
CA ALA A 153 -18.96 -18.54 -15.49
C ALA A 153 -19.63 -18.81 -16.85
N GLU A 154 -18.82 -19.00 -17.89
CA GLU A 154 -19.21 -19.93 -18.97
C GLU A 154 -18.94 -21.35 -18.46
N ALA A 155 -19.74 -21.78 -17.48
CA ALA A 155 -19.83 -23.17 -17.07
C ALA A 155 -21.21 -23.65 -17.50
N GLU A 156 -21.23 -24.31 -18.65
CA GLU A 156 -22.26 -25.20 -19.10
C GLU A 156 -22.49 -26.26 -18.00
N GLY A 157 -23.67 -26.29 -17.38
CA GLY A 157 -24.14 -27.44 -16.58
C GLY A 157 -24.53 -27.17 -15.13
N ASP A 158 -25.82 -27.42 -14.87
CA ASP A 158 -26.50 -27.72 -13.60
C ASP A 158 -26.69 -26.63 -12.52
N ASP A 159 -27.95 -26.59 -12.06
CA ASP A 159 -28.59 -25.68 -11.10
C ASP A 159 -28.00 -25.76 -9.68
N ASP A 160 -26.84 -25.15 -9.45
CA ASP A 160 -26.43 -24.70 -8.11
C ASP A 160 -25.52 -23.47 -8.23
N GLN A 161 -26.13 -22.34 -8.58
CA GLN A 161 -25.47 -21.04 -8.57
C GLN A 161 -25.20 -20.64 -7.10
N ILE A 162 -24.06 -21.08 -6.57
CA ILE A 162 -23.52 -20.62 -5.30
C ILE A 162 -23.25 -19.13 -5.46
N ASP A 163 -24.19 -18.28 -5.05
CA ASP A 163 -23.94 -16.86 -4.77
C ASP A 163 -22.91 -16.84 -3.64
N PRO A 164 -21.62 -16.53 -3.91
CA PRO A 164 -20.58 -16.60 -2.89
C PRO A 164 -20.82 -15.58 -1.75
N TRP A 165 -21.79 -14.68 -1.93
CA TRP A 165 -22.13 -13.61 -1.00
C TRP A 165 -23.62 -13.57 -0.63
N GLY A 166 -24.35 -14.66 -0.93
CA GLY A 166 -25.76 -14.94 -0.62
C GLY A 166 -26.60 -13.73 -0.25
N LYS A 167 -27.57 -13.36 -1.11
CA LYS A 167 -28.53 -12.27 -0.84
C LYS A 167 -29.17 -12.24 0.58
N GLY A 168 -29.16 -13.35 1.33
CA GLY A 168 -29.62 -13.46 2.72
C GLY A 168 -28.56 -13.79 3.79
N SER A 169 -27.25 -13.71 3.53
CA SER A 169 -26.23 -13.89 4.58
C SER A 169 -26.06 -12.60 5.41
N GLU A 170 -26.08 -12.71 6.74
CA GLU A 170 -25.86 -11.55 7.65
C GLU A 170 -24.60 -10.74 7.30
N PRO A 171 -23.43 -11.35 6.98
CA PRO A 171 -22.23 -10.61 6.60
C PRO A 171 -22.42 -9.77 5.32
N GLY A 172 -23.25 -10.25 4.39
CA GLY A 172 -23.52 -9.58 3.12
C GLY A 172 -24.35 -8.31 3.31
N HIS A 173 -25.19 -8.27 4.35
CA HIS A 173 -25.90 -7.04 4.72
C HIS A 173 -24.98 -5.98 5.32
N VAL A 174 -23.97 -6.38 6.10
CA VAL A 174 -23.03 -5.44 6.75
C VAL A 174 -22.20 -4.69 5.70
N LEU A 175 -21.61 -5.40 4.74
CA LEU A 175 -20.82 -4.77 3.67
C LEU A 175 -21.69 -3.88 2.77
N ARG A 176 -22.90 -4.34 2.41
CA ARG A 176 -23.85 -3.53 1.63
C ARG A 176 -24.28 -2.26 2.37
N GLY A 177 -24.52 -2.36 3.68
CA GLY A 177 -24.82 -1.20 4.53
C GLY A 177 -23.67 -0.20 4.56
N ALA A 178 -22.43 -0.67 4.75
CA ALA A 178 -21.24 0.17 4.74
C ALA A 178 -21.05 0.88 3.38
N LEU A 179 -21.25 0.17 2.27
CA LEU A 179 -21.18 0.74 0.92
C LEU A 179 -22.27 1.78 0.66
N ALA A 180 -23.49 1.55 1.16
CA ALA A 180 -24.58 2.51 1.06
C ALA A 180 -24.30 3.79 1.87
N GLU A 181 -23.74 3.66 3.08
CA GLU A 181 -23.31 4.79 3.89
C GLU A 181 -22.19 5.58 3.20
N LEU A 182 -21.16 4.89 2.71
CA LEU A 182 -20.06 5.51 1.96
C LEU A 182 -20.60 6.29 0.76
N ARG A 183 -21.49 5.69 -0.03
CA ARG A 183 -22.13 6.37 -1.17
C ARG A 183 -22.88 7.62 -0.74
N SER A 184 -23.68 7.55 0.32
CA SER A 184 -24.44 8.71 0.82
C SER A 184 -23.52 9.87 1.22
N LYS A 185 -22.41 9.58 1.90
CA LYS A 185 -21.43 10.60 2.29
C LYS A 185 -20.64 11.14 1.10
N LEU A 186 -20.26 10.28 0.16
CA LEU A 186 -19.55 10.69 -1.05
C LEU A 186 -20.38 11.70 -1.86
N VAL A 187 -21.69 11.48 -1.99
CA VAL A 187 -22.60 12.43 -2.66
C VAL A 187 -22.54 13.81 -1.99
N LYS A 188 -22.63 13.87 -0.67
CA LYS A 188 -22.54 15.13 0.10
C LYS A 188 -21.18 15.83 -0.06
N GLU A 189 -20.09 15.08 -0.06
CA GLU A 189 -18.74 15.63 -0.28
C GLU A 189 -18.57 16.18 -1.71
N VAL A 190 -19.14 15.51 -2.72
CA VAL A 190 -19.13 16.01 -4.11
C VAL A 190 -19.96 17.29 -4.24
N GLU A 191 -21.12 17.37 -3.59
CA GLU A 191 -21.94 18.59 -3.53
C GLU A 191 -21.16 19.74 -2.88
N THR A 192 -20.55 19.48 -1.72
CA THR A 192 -19.69 20.44 -1.01
C THR A 192 -18.53 20.91 -1.90
N GLY A 193 -17.88 20.00 -2.62
CA GLY A 193 -16.79 20.32 -3.54
C GLY A 193 -17.24 21.21 -4.71
N ARG A 194 -18.45 21.00 -5.25
CA ARG A 194 -19.03 21.86 -6.30
C ARG A 194 -19.31 23.26 -5.78
N GLU A 195 -19.86 23.38 -4.58
CA GLU A 195 -20.10 24.67 -3.93
C GLU A 195 -18.79 25.44 -3.70
N LEU A 196 -17.75 24.76 -3.19
CA LEU A 196 -16.44 25.37 -3.00
C LEU A 196 -15.82 25.82 -4.32
N THR A 197 -15.97 25.04 -5.39
CA THR A 197 -15.49 25.42 -6.74
C THR A 197 -16.20 26.68 -7.24
N HIS A 198 -17.51 26.78 -7.01
CA HIS A 198 -18.29 27.97 -7.37
C HIS A 198 -17.82 29.21 -6.60
N ILE A 199 -17.64 29.09 -5.28
CA ILE A 199 -17.13 30.17 -4.42
C ILE A 199 -15.73 30.60 -4.87
N GLN A 200 -14.84 29.66 -5.17
CA GLN A 200 -13.50 29.97 -5.70
C GLN A 200 -13.57 30.77 -7.01
N GLY A 201 -14.50 30.43 -7.90
CA GLY A 201 -14.75 31.20 -9.13
C GLY A 201 -15.20 32.64 -8.84
N MET A 202 -16.09 32.83 -7.87
CA MET A 202 -16.55 34.17 -7.45
C MET A 202 -15.40 35.00 -6.85
N VAL A 203 -14.62 34.42 -5.93
CA VAL A 203 -13.47 35.08 -5.31
C VAL A 203 -12.43 35.47 -6.36
N ARG A 204 -12.14 34.56 -7.31
CA ARG A 204 -11.23 34.84 -8.41
C ARG A 204 -11.69 36.01 -9.26
N GLY A 205 -12.97 36.06 -9.61
CA GLY A 205 -13.54 37.20 -10.36
C GLY A 205 -13.45 38.53 -9.63
N LEU A 206 -13.59 38.54 -8.30
CA LEU A 206 -13.42 39.75 -7.48
C LEU A 206 -11.96 40.22 -7.46
N VAL A 207 -11.01 39.29 -7.35
CA VAL A 207 -9.57 39.61 -7.34
C VAL A 207 -9.12 40.12 -8.71
N GLU A 208 -9.55 39.47 -9.80
CA GLU A 208 -9.19 39.87 -11.17
C GLU A 208 -9.87 41.18 -11.61
N GLY A 209 -11.06 41.51 -11.08
CA GLY A 209 -11.78 42.75 -11.38
C GLY A 209 -11.37 43.98 -10.54
N SER A 210 -10.44 43.82 -9.60
CA SER A 210 -9.94 44.90 -8.72
C SER A 210 -8.59 45.48 -9.17
N VAL A 211 -8.07 45.02 -10.32
CA VAL A 211 -6.82 45.49 -10.97
C VAL A 211 -7.18 46.30 -12.22
#